data_AF-A0A9D6ADX4-F1
#
_entry.id   AF-A0A9D6ADX4-F1
#
_cell.length_a   1.000
_cell.length_b   1.000
_cell.length_c   1.000
_cell.angle_alpha   90.00
_cell.angle_beta   90.00
_cell.angle_gamma   90.00
#
_symmetry.space_group_name_H-M   'P 1'
#
loop_
_entity.id
_entity.type
_entity.pdbx_description
1 polymer ?
#
loop_
_entity_poly.entity_id
_entity_poly.type
_entity_poly.pdbx_seq_one_letter_code
_entity_poly.pdbx_strand_id
1 'polypeptide(L)'
;EIRCGIEVGKDITLDELRAQGFIGFYVAIGCQGGRKANIAGEDADGVISAVDFLHFVTEHPLHEVPGKTVVIGGGNVAIDAARVSARCGSESVTMVCLEQPDEMPALPEEITEAQEDGVSIKNGWGPAFIATDEQGHVCGVMFKRCMRVFDNDKRFSPCFDDEQTMYLEADAVVLSIGQTVEWGSLLEGEAVELTRGNFARADSQTYQTAQPDVFVGGDVYTGPRFVIDAIAAGHEAAVSLHRFVQKGSSLTIGRNQRHYVELDKSDAAVESCGYDHAGRQRPTCDTVKNIRHNWSDPSHTFTPEQIRIETARCLKCGASIVDANKCIGCGLCTTRCEFDAIHLFRDNPHCSDMVAAEHKAGKILSYVGKRAVKIIKNPARKTKTPKPQSHVTTDELGNPVSAGSTGISS
;
A
#
# COMPACT_ATOMS: atom_id res chain seq x y z
N GLU A 1 18.58 9.06 15.64
CA GLU A 1 18.03 9.71 16.85
C GLU A 1 16.55 9.94 16.63
N ILE A 2 15.70 9.80 17.65
CA ILE A 2 14.28 10.15 17.59
C ILE A 2 14.06 11.23 18.63
N ARG A 3 13.46 12.36 18.25
CA ARG A 3 13.09 13.45 19.14
C ARG A 3 11.57 13.62 19.10
N CYS A 4 10.92 13.49 20.24
CA CYS A 4 9.47 13.64 20.38
C CYS A 4 9.13 15.04 20.91
N GLY A 5 7.86 15.46 20.72
CA GLY A 5 7.39 16.77 21.20
C GLY A 5 7.98 17.96 20.42
N ILE A 6 8.43 17.73 19.18
CA ILE A 6 8.93 18.77 18.28
C ILE A 6 8.12 18.70 16.99
N GLU A 7 7.48 19.80 16.62
CA GLU A 7 6.69 19.96 15.40
C GLU A 7 7.42 20.86 14.40
N VAL A 8 7.77 20.30 13.24
CA VAL A 8 8.44 21.05 12.16
C VAL A 8 7.43 21.98 11.47
N GLY A 9 7.76 23.27 11.38
CA GLY A 9 6.86 24.35 10.97
C GLY A 9 6.34 25.19 12.14
N LYS A 10 6.49 24.71 13.38
CA LYS A 10 6.05 25.43 14.59
C LYS A 10 7.18 25.65 15.59
N ASP A 11 7.86 24.57 15.98
CA ASP A 11 8.97 24.60 16.94
C ASP A 11 10.33 24.77 16.25
N ILE A 12 10.44 24.31 15.00
CA ILE A 12 11.64 24.41 14.17
C ILE A 12 11.26 24.40 12.68
N THR A 13 12.01 25.12 11.85
CA THR A 13 11.81 25.17 10.39
C THR A 13 12.80 24.28 9.63
N LEU A 14 12.49 23.98 8.37
CA LEU A 14 13.44 23.29 7.49
C LEU A 14 14.73 24.09 7.28
N ASP A 15 14.63 25.43 7.19
CA ASP A 15 15.79 26.31 7.07
C ASP A 15 16.70 26.29 8.31
N GLU A 16 16.12 26.26 9.51
CA GLU A 16 16.91 26.09 10.74
C GLU A 16 17.60 24.73 10.80
N LEU A 17 16.96 23.67 10.31
CA LEU A 17 17.60 22.36 10.17
C LEU A 17 18.74 22.41 9.12
N ARG A 18 18.54 23.09 7.98
CA ARG A 18 19.63 23.31 7.00
C ARG A 18 20.80 24.05 7.65
N ALA A 19 20.54 25.08 8.46
CA ALA A 19 21.56 25.82 9.19
C ALA A 19 22.32 24.96 10.23
N GLN A 20 21.68 23.92 10.77
CA GLN A 20 22.32 22.91 11.63
C GLN A 20 23.15 21.87 10.86
N GLY A 21 23.16 21.93 9.53
CA GLY A 21 23.95 21.05 8.66
C GLY A 21 23.21 19.82 8.14
N PHE A 22 21.88 19.75 8.28
CA PHE A 22 21.08 18.75 7.59
C PHE A 22 21.06 19.05 6.08
N ILE A 23 21.23 18.01 5.27
CA ILE A 23 21.45 18.13 3.82
C ILE A 23 20.32 17.51 2.98
N GLY A 24 19.35 16.85 3.60
CA GLY A 24 18.22 16.22 2.93
C GLY A 24 17.13 15.84 3.92
N PHE A 25 15.88 15.92 3.48
CA PHE A 25 14.69 15.84 4.32
C PHE A 25 13.73 14.80 3.76
N TYR A 26 13.19 13.97 4.66
CA TYR A 26 12.10 13.06 4.35
C TYR A 26 10.85 13.49 5.12
N VAL A 27 9.82 13.91 4.40
CA VAL A 27 8.55 14.33 4.97
C VAL A 27 7.55 13.19 4.86
N ALA A 28 7.24 12.60 6.01
CA ALA A 28 6.32 11.46 6.13
C ALA A 28 5.40 11.65 7.33
N ILE A 29 4.76 12.82 7.40
CA ILE A 29 3.88 13.20 8.50
C ILE A 29 2.55 12.43 8.49
N GLY A 30 2.15 11.85 7.36
CA GLY A 30 0.87 11.14 7.20
C GLY A 30 -0.31 12.09 6.89
N CYS A 31 -1.54 11.63 7.13
CA CYS A 31 -2.77 12.44 7.09
C CYS A 31 -3.36 12.53 8.50
N GLN A 32 -3.16 13.66 9.17
CA GLN A 32 -3.49 13.85 10.59
C GLN A 32 -4.90 14.37 10.79
N GLY A 33 -5.41 15.15 9.84
CA GLY A 33 -6.71 15.82 9.98
C GLY A 33 -7.87 14.94 9.50
N GLY A 34 -9.05 15.16 10.08
CA GLY A 34 -10.33 14.65 9.57
C GLY A 34 -10.93 15.52 8.47
N ARG A 35 -11.60 14.92 7.48
CA ARG A 35 -12.39 15.67 6.50
C ARG A 35 -13.75 16.05 7.07
N LYS A 36 -14.24 17.23 6.67
CA LYS A 36 -15.59 17.71 6.94
C LYS A 36 -16.58 17.30 5.86
N ALA A 37 -17.84 17.10 6.24
CA ALA A 37 -18.92 16.72 5.34
C ALA A 37 -19.49 17.95 4.61
N ASN A 38 -19.24 19.15 5.12
CA ASN A 38 -19.80 20.41 4.65
C ASN A 38 -21.34 20.41 4.73
N ILE A 39 -21.88 19.92 5.85
CA ILE A 39 -23.31 19.89 6.15
C ILE A 39 -23.62 20.72 7.39
N ALA A 40 -24.87 21.16 7.51
CA ALA A 40 -25.31 21.88 8.69
C ALA A 40 -25.18 21.01 9.96
N GLY A 41 -24.71 21.60 11.05
CA GLY A 41 -24.55 20.94 12.35
C GLY A 41 -23.27 20.13 12.54
N GLU A 42 -22.35 20.09 11.56
CA GLU A 42 -21.11 19.30 11.68
C GLU A 42 -20.09 19.80 12.70
N ASP A 43 -20.24 21.05 13.16
CA ASP A 43 -19.41 21.67 14.20
C ASP A 43 -20.11 21.69 15.57
N ALA A 44 -21.20 20.93 15.75
CA ALA A 44 -21.96 20.86 16.99
C ALA A 44 -21.21 20.13 18.11
N ASP A 45 -21.54 20.46 19.37
CA ASP A 45 -20.98 19.75 20.51
C ASP A 45 -21.43 18.27 20.48
N GLY A 46 -20.48 17.35 20.62
CA GLY A 46 -20.71 15.91 20.46
C GLY A 46 -20.44 15.36 19.05
N VAL A 47 -20.03 16.21 18.10
CA VAL A 47 -19.50 15.78 16.79
C VAL A 47 -17.98 15.77 16.82
N ILE A 48 -17.35 14.68 16.40
CA ILE A 48 -15.89 14.53 16.39
C ILE A 48 -15.43 13.78 15.13
N SER A 49 -14.22 14.08 14.63
CA SER A 49 -13.64 13.29 13.55
C SER A 49 -13.18 11.93 14.08
N ALA A 50 -13.23 10.89 13.25
CA ALA A 50 -12.75 9.57 13.65
C ALA A 50 -11.26 9.57 14.01
N VAL A 51 -10.45 10.41 13.37
CA VAL A 51 -9.01 10.51 13.66
C VAL A 51 -8.80 11.06 15.07
N ASP A 52 -9.47 12.17 15.40
CA ASP A 52 -9.36 12.80 16.72
C ASP A 52 -9.92 11.90 17.82
N PHE A 53 -11.06 11.25 17.56
CA PHE A 53 -11.70 10.34 18.51
C PHE A 53 -10.81 9.14 18.84
N LEU A 54 -10.29 8.45 17.81
CA LEU A 54 -9.44 7.27 18.00
C LEU A 54 -8.11 7.64 18.68
N HIS A 55 -7.53 8.79 18.31
CA HIS A 55 -6.35 9.31 18.97
C HIS A 55 -6.62 9.59 20.46
N PHE A 56 -7.70 10.30 20.77
CA PHE A 56 -8.08 10.63 22.13
C PHE A 56 -8.30 9.40 23.02
N VAL A 57 -9.03 8.39 22.52
CA VAL A 57 -9.26 7.13 23.27
C VAL A 57 -7.96 6.33 23.45
N THR A 58 -7.04 6.39 22.49
CA THR A 58 -5.73 5.75 22.65
C THR A 58 -4.96 6.36 23.83
N GLU A 59 -5.03 7.67 24.02
CA GLU A 59 -4.42 8.36 25.17
C GLU A 59 -5.24 8.20 26.46
N HIS A 60 -6.55 8.00 26.34
CA HIS A 60 -7.50 7.89 27.44
C HIS A 60 -8.32 6.59 27.32
N PRO A 61 -7.72 5.41 27.56
CA PRO A 61 -8.35 4.10 27.28
C PRO A 61 -9.55 3.73 28.18
N LEU A 62 -9.91 4.62 29.12
CA LEU A 62 -11.09 4.51 29.98
C LEU A 62 -12.13 5.60 29.68
N HIS A 63 -12.00 6.30 28.55
CA HIS A 63 -12.94 7.33 28.13
C HIS A 63 -14.34 6.73 27.92
N GLU A 64 -15.35 7.41 28.43
CA GLU A 64 -16.74 6.99 28.33
C GLU A 64 -17.46 7.78 27.23
N VAL A 65 -18.15 7.06 26.35
CA VAL A 65 -19.04 7.65 25.33
C VAL A 65 -20.48 7.31 25.74
N PRO A 66 -21.17 8.17 26.49
CA PRO A 66 -22.55 7.90 26.93
C PRO A 66 -23.54 8.04 25.77
N GLY A 67 -24.72 7.44 25.92
CA GLY A 67 -25.82 7.59 24.96
C GLY A 67 -25.60 6.86 23.63
N LYS A 68 -26.31 7.32 22.61
CA LYS A 68 -26.35 6.71 21.27
C LYS A 68 -25.29 7.33 20.36
N THR A 69 -24.47 6.49 19.74
CA THR A 69 -23.43 6.95 18.81
C THR A 69 -23.80 6.63 17.36
N VAL A 70 -23.65 7.62 16.48
CA VAL A 70 -23.74 7.44 15.03
C VAL A 70 -22.35 7.64 14.41
N VAL A 71 -21.86 6.63 13.69
CA VAL A 71 -20.59 6.71 12.95
C VAL A 71 -20.89 6.84 11.47
N ILE A 72 -20.31 7.83 10.80
CA ILE A 72 -20.57 8.11 9.39
C ILE A 72 -19.34 7.76 8.55
N GLY A 73 -19.41 6.67 7.78
CA GLY A 73 -18.33 6.16 6.93
C GLY A 73 -18.43 4.65 6.71
N GLY A 74 -17.79 4.14 5.64
CA GLY A 74 -17.82 2.72 5.26
C GLY A 74 -16.46 2.00 5.23
N GLY A 75 -15.36 2.71 5.49
CA GLY A 75 -14.00 2.15 5.45
C GLY A 75 -13.50 1.64 6.81
N ASN A 76 -12.27 1.13 6.84
CA ASN A 76 -11.67 0.51 8.04
C ASN A 76 -11.69 1.45 9.25
N VAL A 77 -11.39 2.74 9.06
CA VAL A 77 -11.43 3.74 10.14
C VAL A 77 -12.84 3.90 10.74
N ALA A 78 -13.90 3.71 9.93
CA ALA A 78 -15.28 3.77 10.42
C ALA A 78 -15.62 2.54 11.27
N ILE A 79 -15.12 1.36 10.87
CA ILE A 79 -15.23 0.13 11.68
C ILE A 79 -14.52 0.33 13.02
N ASP A 80 -13.28 0.83 13.00
CA ASP A 80 -12.51 1.09 14.22
C ASP A 80 -13.25 2.07 15.14
N ALA A 81 -13.71 3.21 14.60
CA ALA A 81 -14.48 4.19 15.35
C ALA A 81 -15.76 3.60 15.96
N ALA A 82 -16.49 2.76 15.22
CA ALA A 82 -17.71 2.13 15.71
C ALA A 82 -17.44 1.12 16.83
N ARG A 83 -16.43 0.26 16.66
CA ARG A 83 -16.02 -0.71 17.69
C ARG A 83 -15.49 -0.02 18.93
N VAL A 84 -14.65 1.00 18.77
CA VAL A 84 -14.14 1.80 19.89
C VAL A 84 -15.28 2.50 20.62
N SER A 85 -16.27 3.05 19.91
CA SER A 85 -17.47 3.65 20.54
C SER A 85 -18.24 2.64 21.38
N ALA A 86 -18.43 1.41 20.89
CA ALA A 86 -19.08 0.33 21.64
C ALA A 86 -18.27 -0.06 22.88
N ARG A 87 -16.94 -0.16 22.75
CA ARG A 87 -16.03 -0.47 23.87
C ARG A 87 -15.91 0.67 24.87
N CYS A 88 -16.14 1.92 24.47
CA CYS A 88 -16.23 3.08 25.37
C CYS A 88 -17.58 3.19 26.09
N GLY A 89 -18.47 2.19 25.96
CA GLY A 89 -19.69 2.10 26.76
C GLY A 89 -20.93 2.77 26.15
N SER A 90 -20.92 3.11 24.85
CA SER A 90 -22.10 3.65 24.17
C SER A 90 -23.28 2.67 24.24
N GLU A 91 -24.47 3.20 24.49
CA GLU A 91 -25.70 2.42 24.66
C GLU A 91 -26.09 1.68 23.38
N SER A 92 -25.87 2.33 22.23
CA SER A 92 -26.02 1.71 20.92
C SER A 92 -25.13 2.44 19.91
N VAL A 93 -24.50 1.69 19.01
CA VAL A 93 -23.69 2.25 17.92
C VAL A 93 -24.33 1.90 16.59
N THR A 94 -24.59 2.92 15.77
CA THR A 94 -25.05 2.74 14.38
C THR A 94 -24.03 3.34 13.41
N MET A 95 -23.41 2.48 12.60
CA MET A 95 -22.57 2.90 11.48
C MET A 95 -23.43 3.10 10.22
N VAL A 96 -23.25 4.22 9.53
CA VAL A 96 -23.99 4.58 8.33
C VAL A 96 -23.02 4.90 7.20
N CYS A 97 -23.22 4.31 6.03
CA CYS A 97 -22.36 4.48 4.87
C CYS A 97 -23.13 4.66 3.56
N LEU A 98 -22.49 5.31 2.59
CA LEU A 98 -23.07 5.61 1.27
C LEU A 98 -23.17 4.36 0.41
N GLU A 99 -22.21 3.45 0.59
CA GLU A 99 -21.98 2.25 -0.17
C GLU A 99 -23.05 1.20 0.12
N GLN A 100 -23.40 0.42 -0.92
CA GLN A 100 -24.16 -0.82 -0.72
C GLN A 100 -23.29 -1.86 0.00
N PRO A 101 -23.88 -2.93 0.58
CA PRO A 101 -23.13 -3.91 1.36
C PRO A 101 -21.93 -4.54 0.63
N ASP A 102 -22.05 -4.75 -0.68
CA ASP A 102 -21.02 -5.32 -1.56
C ASP A 102 -19.99 -4.30 -2.06
N GLU A 103 -20.23 -3.01 -1.81
CA GLU A 103 -19.39 -1.89 -2.21
C GLU A 103 -18.59 -1.30 -1.02
N MET A 104 -18.80 -1.82 0.19
CA MET A 104 -18.12 -1.31 1.39
C MET A 104 -16.59 -1.44 1.26
N PRO A 105 -15.83 -0.36 1.55
CA PRO A 105 -14.36 -0.43 1.54
C PRO A 105 -13.76 -1.30 2.64
N ALA A 106 -14.47 -1.49 3.76
CA ALA A 106 -14.04 -2.33 4.88
C ALA A 106 -14.00 -3.82 4.51
N LEU A 107 -13.12 -4.58 5.18
CA LEU A 107 -13.01 -6.01 4.95
C LEU A 107 -14.23 -6.77 5.52
N PRO A 108 -14.70 -7.85 4.88
CA PRO A 108 -15.83 -8.64 5.39
C PRO A 108 -15.62 -9.17 6.82
N GLU A 109 -14.38 -9.54 7.16
CA GLU A 109 -14.00 -9.94 8.51
C GLU A 109 -14.21 -8.81 9.52
N GLU A 110 -13.74 -7.60 9.21
CA GLU A 110 -13.88 -6.42 10.09
C GLU A 110 -15.35 -6.02 10.28
N ILE A 111 -16.17 -6.14 9.23
CA ILE A 111 -17.63 -5.94 9.31
C ILE A 111 -18.27 -6.94 10.29
N THR A 112 -17.84 -8.21 10.23
CA THR A 112 -18.34 -9.26 11.12
C THR A 112 -17.97 -8.97 12.57
N GLU A 113 -16.71 -8.59 12.83
CA GLU A 113 -16.24 -8.23 14.16
C GLU A 113 -16.97 -7.01 14.75
N ALA A 114 -17.28 -6.01 13.92
CA ALA A 114 -18.09 -4.87 14.36
C ALA A 114 -19.50 -5.28 14.79
N GLN A 115 -20.13 -6.18 14.03
CA GLN A 115 -21.45 -6.73 14.36
C GLN A 115 -21.41 -7.58 15.64
N GLU A 116 -20.33 -8.33 15.87
CA GLU A 116 -20.10 -9.09 17.12
C GLU A 116 -19.93 -8.16 18.33
N ASP A 117 -19.30 -6.99 18.15
CA ASP A 117 -19.24 -5.92 19.15
C ASP A 117 -20.60 -5.16 19.31
N GLY A 118 -21.65 -5.55 18.58
CA GLY A 118 -23.00 -5.00 18.70
C GLY A 118 -23.30 -3.79 17.82
N VAL A 119 -22.44 -3.47 16.85
CA VAL A 119 -22.63 -2.33 15.92
C VAL A 119 -23.70 -2.65 14.88
N SER A 120 -24.68 -1.75 14.73
CA SER A 120 -25.66 -1.81 13.63
C SER A 120 -25.12 -1.10 12.39
N ILE A 121 -25.25 -1.70 11.20
CA ILE A 121 -24.76 -1.10 9.94
C ILE A 121 -25.94 -0.74 9.04
N LYS A 122 -25.94 0.49 8.51
CA LYS A 122 -26.95 1.03 7.58
C LYS A 122 -26.29 1.47 6.27
N ASN A 123 -26.41 0.65 5.24
CA ASN A 123 -25.89 0.90 3.90
C ASN A 123 -26.82 1.73 3.03
N GLY A 124 -26.25 2.45 2.06
CA GLY A 124 -27.02 3.23 1.09
C GLY A 124 -27.65 4.48 1.65
N TRP A 125 -27.01 5.15 2.62
CA TRP A 125 -27.50 6.37 3.26
C TRP A 125 -26.38 7.39 3.41
N GLY A 126 -26.66 8.66 3.10
CA GLY A 126 -25.73 9.77 3.32
C GLY A 126 -26.33 10.84 4.22
N PRO A 127 -25.50 11.56 5.00
CA PRO A 127 -26.01 12.58 5.90
C PRO A 127 -26.52 13.79 5.11
N ALA A 128 -27.69 14.29 5.49
CA ALA A 128 -28.26 15.53 4.99
C ALA A 128 -27.90 16.70 5.91
N PHE A 129 -28.10 16.55 7.22
CA PHE A 129 -27.68 17.49 8.27
C PHE A 129 -27.62 16.79 9.63
N ILE A 130 -26.88 17.39 10.56
CA ILE A 130 -26.82 16.98 11.97
C ILE A 130 -27.75 17.91 12.75
N ALA A 131 -28.67 17.33 13.52
CA ALA A 131 -29.63 18.06 14.34
C ALA A 131 -29.01 18.38 15.70
N THR A 132 -29.29 19.58 16.19
CA THR A 132 -28.83 20.05 17.50
C THR A 132 -30.01 20.41 18.40
N ASP A 133 -29.81 20.29 19.70
CA ASP A 133 -30.71 20.85 20.70
C ASP A 133 -30.57 22.38 20.80
N GLU A 134 -31.32 22.99 21.74
CA GLU A 134 -31.29 24.43 21.98
C GLU A 134 -29.95 24.90 22.59
N GLN A 135 -29.14 23.99 23.14
CA GLN A 135 -27.84 24.26 23.75
C GLN A 135 -26.69 24.10 22.75
N GLY A 136 -26.95 23.58 21.54
CA GLY A 136 -25.94 23.34 20.51
C GLY A 136 -25.32 21.94 20.53
N HIS A 137 -25.82 21.02 21.35
CA HIS A 137 -25.37 19.63 21.37
C HIS A 137 -26.10 18.82 20.31
N VAL A 138 -25.42 17.82 19.74
CA VAL A 138 -26.05 16.90 18.81
C VAL A 138 -27.17 16.11 19.49
N CYS A 139 -28.31 15.97 18.80
CA CYS A 139 -29.45 15.16 19.24
C CYS A 139 -29.89 14.13 18.18
N GLY A 140 -29.26 14.15 17.01
CA GLY A 140 -29.48 13.16 15.97
C GLY A 140 -28.94 13.58 14.61
N VAL A 141 -29.10 12.70 13.63
CA VAL A 141 -28.65 12.91 12.25
C VAL A 141 -29.77 12.55 11.29
N MET A 142 -30.03 13.45 10.34
CA MET A 142 -30.92 13.19 9.23
C MET A 142 -30.11 12.63 8.06
N PHE A 143 -30.58 11.51 7.51
CA PHE A 143 -29.99 10.85 6.34
C PHE A 143 -30.96 10.87 5.17
N LYS A 144 -30.39 10.76 3.98
CA LYS A 144 -31.09 10.58 2.71
C LYS A 144 -30.57 9.39 1.94
N ARG A 145 -31.43 8.73 1.16
CA ARG A 145 -31.08 7.51 0.45
C ARG A 145 -30.00 7.80 -0.59
N CYS A 146 -28.89 7.08 -0.51
CA CYS A 146 -27.85 7.07 -1.53
C CYS A 146 -28.19 6.01 -2.59
N MET A 147 -28.45 6.45 -3.81
CA MET A 147 -28.80 5.57 -4.93
C MET A 147 -27.55 5.02 -5.62
N ARG A 148 -26.45 5.76 -5.57
CA ARG A 148 -25.19 5.41 -6.23
C ARG A 148 -24.06 6.26 -5.65
N VAL A 149 -22.90 5.67 -5.39
CA VAL A 149 -21.72 6.38 -4.86
C VAL A 149 -20.79 6.91 -5.95
N PHE A 150 -20.54 6.10 -6.98
CA PHE A 150 -19.58 6.41 -8.03
C PHE A 150 -20.25 6.70 -9.38
N ASP A 151 -19.63 7.57 -10.18
CA ASP A 151 -20.03 7.75 -11.57
C ASP A 151 -19.57 6.58 -12.46
N ASN A 152 -19.92 6.61 -13.75
CA ASN A 152 -19.55 5.56 -14.70
C ASN A 152 -18.02 5.46 -14.92
N ASP A 153 -17.28 6.53 -14.59
CA ASP A 153 -15.83 6.61 -14.64
C ASP A 153 -15.18 6.18 -13.31
N LYS A 154 -15.96 5.61 -12.38
CA LYS A 154 -15.56 5.23 -11.02
C LYS A 154 -15.06 6.40 -10.16
N ARG A 155 -15.45 7.64 -10.48
CA ARG A 155 -15.15 8.80 -9.65
C ARG A 155 -16.22 8.95 -8.59
N PHE A 156 -15.81 9.37 -7.40
CA PHE A 156 -16.73 9.63 -6.30
C PHE A 156 -17.70 10.76 -6.69
N SER A 157 -18.99 10.45 -6.77
CA SER A 157 -20.05 11.36 -7.21
C SER A 157 -21.41 10.83 -6.72
N PRO A 158 -21.69 10.89 -5.40
CA PRO A 158 -22.88 10.29 -4.84
C PRO A 158 -24.17 10.95 -5.35
N CYS A 159 -25.15 10.12 -5.68
CA CYS A 159 -26.49 10.53 -6.12
C CYS A 159 -27.49 10.16 -5.03
N PHE A 160 -28.30 11.13 -4.63
CA PHE A 160 -29.25 10.98 -3.54
C PHE A 160 -30.69 11.08 -4.01
N ASP A 161 -31.57 10.34 -3.35
CA ASP A 161 -33.01 10.52 -3.38
C ASP A 161 -33.43 11.27 -2.11
N ASP A 162 -33.79 12.54 -2.26
CA ASP A 162 -34.16 13.42 -1.14
C ASP A 162 -35.59 13.11 -0.62
N GLU A 163 -36.41 12.30 -1.31
CA GLU A 163 -37.74 11.91 -0.82
C GLU A 163 -37.66 10.83 0.27
N GLN A 164 -36.63 9.99 0.22
CA GLN A 164 -36.39 8.94 1.19
C GLN A 164 -35.43 9.42 2.27
N THR A 165 -35.97 9.64 3.47
CA THR A 165 -35.21 10.12 4.62
C THR A 165 -35.26 9.14 5.79
N MET A 166 -34.21 9.17 6.62
CA MET A 166 -34.09 8.39 7.84
C MET A 166 -33.49 9.27 8.93
N TYR A 167 -34.18 9.40 10.06
CA TYR A 167 -33.66 10.08 11.23
C TYR A 167 -33.13 9.07 12.24
N LEU A 168 -31.92 9.29 12.73
CA LEU A 168 -31.33 8.52 13.84
C LEU A 168 -31.05 9.46 15.01
N GLU A 169 -31.59 9.15 16.17
CA GLU A 169 -31.22 9.83 17.43
C GLU A 169 -29.76 9.50 17.78
N ALA A 170 -29.01 10.52 18.18
CA ALA A 170 -27.60 10.40 18.51
C ALA A 170 -27.19 11.48 19.51
N ASP A 171 -26.45 11.06 20.54
CA ASP A 171 -25.80 11.94 21.53
C ASP A 171 -24.32 12.17 21.17
N ALA A 172 -23.76 11.32 20.29
CA ALA A 172 -22.43 11.46 19.73
C ALA A 172 -22.42 11.11 18.24
N VAL A 173 -21.66 11.88 17.44
CA VAL A 173 -21.47 11.62 16.01
C VAL A 173 -19.98 11.56 15.70
N VAL A 174 -19.54 10.45 15.10
CA VAL A 174 -18.15 10.27 14.66
C VAL A 174 -18.07 10.31 13.15
N LEU A 175 -17.37 11.32 12.61
CA LEU A 175 -17.21 11.51 11.16
C LEU A 175 -15.97 10.76 10.65
N SER A 176 -16.20 9.72 9.84
CA SER A 176 -15.15 8.88 9.22
C SER A 176 -15.21 8.94 7.69
N ILE A 177 -15.24 10.15 7.13
CA ILE A 177 -15.42 10.42 5.70
C ILE A 177 -14.11 10.75 4.95
N GLY A 178 -12.98 10.39 5.56
CA GLY A 178 -11.63 10.52 5.00
C GLY A 178 -10.71 11.41 5.82
N GLN A 179 -9.43 11.36 5.47
CA GLN A 179 -8.36 12.09 6.14
C GLN A 179 -7.76 13.17 5.23
N THR A 180 -7.09 14.14 5.83
CA THR A 180 -6.38 15.21 5.15
C THR A 180 -5.01 15.43 5.79
N VAL A 181 -4.09 15.99 5.01
CA VAL A 181 -2.80 16.44 5.51
C VAL A 181 -2.96 17.82 6.15
N GLU A 182 -2.36 18.00 7.32
CA GLU A 182 -2.23 19.29 7.98
C GLU A 182 -0.77 19.76 7.86
N TRP A 183 -0.51 20.63 6.88
CA TRP A 183 0.85 21.09 6.59
C TRP A 183 1.38 22.12 7.58
N GLY A 184 0.49 22.86 8.26
CA GLY A 184 0.88 24.03 9.05
C GLY A 184 1.81 24.95 8.25
N SER A 185 2.92 25.36 8.86
CA SER A 185 3.99 26.13 8.21
C SER A 185 5.18 25.27 7.77
N LEU A 186 5.06 23.93 7.76
CA LEU A 186 6.17 23.02 7.46
C LEU A 186 6.80 23.28 6.08
N LEU A 187 5.95 23.60 5.09
CA LEU A 187 6.36 23.87 3.70
C LEU A 187 6.53 25.37 3.39
N GLU A 188 6.45 26.24 4.39
CA GLU A 188 6.56 27.69 4.15
C GLU A 188 7.95 28.03 3.59
N GLY A 189 7.98 28.67 2.41
CA GLY A 189 9.23 29.00 1.72
C GLY A 189 9.82 27.86 0.87
N GLU A 190 9.23 26.66 0.89
CA GLU A 190 9.71 25.51 0.13
C GLU A 190 9.09 25.44 -1.28
N ALA A 191 9.86 24.95 -2.25
CA ALA A 191 9.35 24.68 -3.60
C ALA A 191 8.56 23.36 -3.71
N VAL A 192 7.87 22.93 -2.65
CA VAL A 192 7.06 21.71 -2.66
C VAL A 192 5.68 22.01 -3.23
N GLU A 193 5.38 21.43 -4.38
CA GLU A 193 4.06 21.57 -5.01
C GLU A 193 3.04 20.60 -4.39
N LEU A 194 1.79 21.04 -4.28
CA LEU A 194 0.68 20.21 -3.81
C LEU A 194 -0.23 19.79 -4.98
N THR A 195 -0.85 18.63 -4.84
CA THR A 195 -1.86 18.11 -5.77
C THR A 195 -3.27 18.58 -5.37
N ARG A 196 -4.28 18.28 -6.20
CA ARG A 196 -5.69 18.66 -5.96
C ARG A 196 -6.25 18.14 -4.62
N GLY A 197 -5.62 17.13 -4.02
CA GLY A 197 -6.03 16.54 -2.74
C GLY A 197 -5.24 17.02 -1.52
N ASN A 198 -4.47 18.10 -1.64
CA ASN A 198 -3.56 18.59 -0.58
C ASN A 198 -2.39 17.62 -0.26
N PHE A 199 -2.06 16.70 -1.17
CA PHE A 199 -0.90 15.79 -1.05
C PHE A 199 0.33 16.37 -1.74
N ALA A 200 1.53 16.06 -1.25
CA ALA A 200 2.76 16.51 -1.88
C ALA A 200 2.99 15.83 -3.22
N ARG A 201 3.37 16.63 -4.21
CA ARG A 201 3.78 16.16 -5.54
C ARG A 201 5.26 15.77 -5.49
N ALA A 202 5.54 14.56 -5.93
CA ALA A 202 6.90 14.06 -6.10
C ALA A 202 7.00 13.13 -7.31
N ASP A 203 8.23 12.94 -7.79
CA ASP A 203 8.52 11.97 -8.82
C ASP A 203 8.27 10.55 -8.32
N SER A 204 7.52 9.74 -9.08
CA SER A 204 7.06 8.43 -8.64
C SER A 204 8.17 7.40 -8.49
N GLN A 205 9.30 7.61 -9.15
CA GLN A 205 10.44 6.70 -9.03
C GLN A 205 11.38 7.13 -7.91
N THR A 206 11.63 8.42 -7.72
CA THR A 206 12.66 8.95 -6.80
C THR A 206 12.08 9.52 -5.51
N TYR A 207 10.77 9.77 -5.44
CA TYR A 207 10.10 10.39 -4.30
C TYR A 207 10.60 11.82 -4.00
N GLN A 208 11.34 12.42 -4.94
CA GLN A 208 11.85 13.78 -4.83
C GLN A 208 10.76 14.77 -5.22
N THR A 209 10.60 15.83 -4.43
CA THR A 209 9.70 16.94 -4.75
C THR A 209 10.37 17.94 -5.71
N ALA A 210 9.68 19.03 -6.07
CA ALA A 210 10.31 20.12 -6.82
C ALA A 210 11.37 20.87 -6.00
N GLN A 211 11.35 20.76 -4.67
CA GLN A 211 12.43 21.17 -3.78
C GLN A 211 13.51 20.06 -3.73
N PRO A 212 14.74 20.27 -4.23
CA PRO A 212 15.69 19.18 -4.48
C PRO A 212 16.11 18.38 -3.24
N ASP A 213 16.17 19.02 -2.08
CA ASP A 213 16.55 18.37 -0.82
C ASP A 213 15.38 17.80 -0.03
N VAL A 214 14.14 17.90 -0.54
CA VAL A 214 12.93 17.39 0.12
C VAL A 214 12.34 16.21 -0.65
N PHE A 215 12.20 15.09 0.07
CA PHE A 215 11.58 13.85 -0.38
C PHE A 215 10.35 13.57 0.47
N VAL A 216 9.35 12.89 -0.11
CA VAL A 216 8.08 12.60 0.56
C VAL A 216 7.70 11.13 0.43
N GLY A 217 6.91 10.60 1.36
CA GLY A 217 6.41 9.24 1.25
C GLY A 217 5.37 8.91 2.32
N GLY A 218 4.73 7.75 2.18
CA GLY A 218 3.53 7.42 2.95
C GLY A 218 2.32 8.24 2.52
N ASP A 219 1.35 8.40 3.42
CA ASP A 219 0.04 8.95 3.08
C ASP A 219 0.09 10.40 2.60
N VAL A 220 1.11 11.16 3.01
CA VAL A 220 1.30 12.55 2.56
C VAL A 220 1.58 12.64 1.05
N TYR A 221 2.05 11.55 0.45
CA TYR A 221 2.33 11.41 -0.97
C TYR A 221 1.22 10.63 -1.70
N THR A 222 0.81 9.47 -1.17
CA THR A 222 -0.15 8.58 -1.85
C THR A 222 -1.62 8.84 -1.52
N GLY A 223 -1.90 9.65 -0.49
CA GLY A 223 -3.13 9.58 0.27
C GLY A 223 -3.18 8.33 1.18
N PRO A 224 -4.18 8.24 2.07
CA PRO A 224 -4.33 7.13 3.01
C PRO A 224 -4.35 5.78 2.29
N ARG A 225 -3.39 4.91 2.61
CA ARG A 225 -3.27 3.55 2.08
C ARG A 225 -2.89 2.55 3.17
N PHE A 226 -2.57 1.32 2.79
CA PHE A 226 -2.09 0.32 3.74
C PHE A 226 -0.70 0.67 4.25
N VAL A 227 -0.41 0.29 5.50
CA VAL A 227 0.90 0.48 6.14
C VAL A 227 2.06 -0.04 5.28
N ILE A 228 1.85 -1.13 4.53
CA ILE A 228 2.87 -1.72 3.65
C ILE A 228 3.27 -0.79 2.50
N ASP A 229 2.33 0.02 1.99
CA ASP A 229 2.60 1.01 0.94
C ASP A 229 3.48 2.13 1.49
N ALA A 230 3.21 2.60 2.72
CA ALA A 230 4.02 3.61 3.39
C ALA A 230 5.45 3.11 3.68
N ILE A 231 5.59 1.87 4.14
CA ILE A 231 6.90 1.23 4.37
C ILE A 231 7.67 1.11 3.04
N ALA A 232 6.99 0.69 1.96
CA ALA A 232 7.60 0.59 0.64
C ALA A 232 8.07 1.95 0.12
N ALA A 233 7.25 3.00 0.27
CA ALA A 233 7.62 4.37 -0.09
C ALA A 233 8.85 4.85 0.68
N GLY A 234 8.89 4.64 2.00
CA GLY A 234 10.02 5.00 2.84
C GLY A 234 11.32 4.31 2.44
N HIS A 235 11.26 3.03 2.07
CA HIS A 235 12.43 2.30 1.54
C HIS A 235 12.96 2.94 0.25
N GLU A 236 12.07 3.30 -0.68
CA GLU A 236 12.49 3.90 -1.94
C GLU A 236 13.01 5.33 -1.79
N ALA A 237 12.39 6.12 -0.93
CA ALA A 237 12.84 7.47 -0.59
C ALA A 237 14.20 7.46 0.12
N ALA A 238 14.46 6.47 1.00
CA ALA A 238 15.76 6.32 1.65
C ALA A 238 16.89 6.05 0.65
N VAL A 239 16.65 5.23 -0.37
CA VAL A 239 17.62 5.00 -1.46
C VAL A 239 17.89 6.30 -2.23
N SER A 240 16.84 7.09 -2.50
CA SER A 240 16.97 8.38 -3.18
C SER A 240 17.76 9.38 -2.35
N LEU A 241 17.43 9.54 -1.07
CA LEU A 241 18.14 10.41 -0.13
C LEU A 241 19.61 10.03 -0.02
N HIS A 242 19.90 8.73 0.11
CA HIS A 242 21.27 8.23 0.14
C HIS A 242 22.06 8.61 -1.12
N ARG A 243 21.44 8.51 -2.30
CA ARG A 243 22.05 8.91 -3.57
C ARG A 243 22.19 10.44 -3.68
N PHE A 244 21.18 11.19 -3.25
CA PHE A 244 21.15 12.64 -3.31
C PHE A 244 22.31 13.28 -2.54
N VAL A 245 22.59 12.79 -1.34
CA VAL A 245 23.69 13.32 -0.49
C VAL A 245 25.09 12.97 -1.01
N GLN A 246 25.20 12.02 -1.95
CA GLN A 246 26.45 11.57 -2.55
C GLN A 246 26.67 12.26 -3.90
N LYS A 247 27.59 13.24 -3.93
CA LYS A 247 27.93 13.99 -5.15
C LYS A 247 28.26 13.05 -6.32
N GLY A 248 27.61 13.28 -7.46
CA GLY A 248 27.82 12.51 -8.70
C GLY A 248 27.00 11.22 -8.80
N SER A 249 26.19 10.89 -7.80
CA SER A 249 25.27 9.75 -7.87
C SER A 249 24.01 10.12 -8.66
N SER A 250 23.54 9.19 -9.49
CA SER A 250 22.24 9.32 -10.15
C SER A 250 21.12 8.79 -9.25
N LEU A 251 20.01 9.52 -9.18
CA LEU A 251 18.82 9.06 -8.47
C LEU A 251 18.13 7.90 -9.19
N THR A 252 18.25 7.82 -10.52
CA THR A 252 17.45 6.91 -11.36
C THR A 252 18.21 5.68 -11.84
N ILE A 253 19.53 5.76 -12.06
CA ILE A 253 20.32 4.64 -12.61
C ILE A 253 20.30 3.43 -11.65
N GLY A 254 20.01 2.24 -12.17
CA GLY A 254 20.02 0.99 -11.40
C GLY A 254 18.95 0.92 -10.30
N ARG A 255 17.89 1.72 -10.38
CA ARG A 255 16.70 1.58 -9.52
C ARG A 255 15.98 0.28 -9.87
N ASN A 256 15.52 -0.42 -8.85
CA ASN A 256 14.60 -1.53 -9.06
C ASN A 256 13.28 -0.94 -9.57
N GLN A 257 12.82 -1.35 -10.76
CA GLN A 257 11.55 -0.90 -11.32
C GLN A 257 10.35 -1.50 -10.58
N ARG A 258 10.58 -2.45 -9.67
CA ARG A 258 9.58 -3.14 -8.85
C ARG A 258 8.42 -3.69 -9.68
N HIS A 259 8.74 -4.09 -10.92
CA HIS A 259 7.83 -4.78 -11.79
C HIS A 259 7.57 -6.17 -11.22
N TYR A 260 6.42 -6.31 -10.54
CA TYR A 260 5.92 -7.58 -10.07
C TYR A 260 4.83 -8.06 -11.03
N VAL A 261 5.14 -9.13 -11.76
CA VAL A 261 4.13 -9.88 -12.49
C VAL A 261 3.65 -10.98 -11.56
N GLU A 262 2.41 -10.86 -11.08
CA GLU A 262 1.81 -11.95 -10.32
C GLU A 262 1.76 -13.20 -11.21
N LEU A 263 2.05 -14.36 -10.62
CA LEU A 263 1.83 -15.63 -11.30
C LEU A 263 0.34 -15.75 -11.61
N ASP A 264 -0.01 -15.94 -12.89
CA ASP A 264 -1.38 -16.30 -13.26
C ASP A 264 -1.70 -17.69 -12.69
N LYS A 265 -2.42 -17.70 -11.59
CA LYS A 265 -2.82 -18.92 -10.88
C LYS A 265 -3.84 -19.74 -11.69
N SER A 266 -4.57 -19.12 -12.61
CA SER A 266 -5.58 -19.80 -13.43
C SER A 266 -4.96 -20.58 -14.59
N ASP A 267 -3.80 -20.13 -15.07
CA ASP A 267 -3.00 -20.79 -16.11
C ASP A 267 -1.83 -21.60 -15.53
N ALA A 268 -1.67 -21.61 -14.20
CA ALA A 268 -0.64 -22.40 -13.54
C ALA A 268 -0.97 -23.90 -13.65
N ALA A 269 -0.22 -24.62 -14.49
CA ALA A 269 -0.27 -26.07 -14.57
C ALA A 269 0.35 -26.73 -13.31
N VAL A 270 -0.38 -26.68 -12.21
CA VAL A 270 -0.01 -27.36 -10.95
C VAL A 270 -0.65 -28.74 -10.94
N GLU A 271 0.11 -29.79 -10.63
CA GLU A 271 -0.46 -31.13 -10.45
C GLU A 271 -1.54 -31.06 -9.37
N SER A 272 -2.77 -31.45 -9.72
CA SER A 272 -3.96 -31.33 -8.87
C SER A 272 -3.87 -32.11 -7.55
N CYS A 273 -2.91 -33.04 -7.44
CA CYS A 273 -2.64 -33.83 -6.25
C CYS A 273 -1.44 -33.33 -5.42
N GLY A 274 -0.71 -32.31 -5.88
CA GLY A 274 0.50 -31.79 -5.22
C GLY A 274 0.30 -30.47 -4.45
N TYR A 275 -0.83 -29.80 -4.61
CA TYR A 275 -1.12 -28.49 -4.04
C TYR A 275 -2.41 -28.51 -3.23
N ASP A 276 -2.35 -28.08 -1.97
CA ASP A 276 -3.52 -28.04 -1.09
C ASP A 276 -4.39 -26.80 -1.41
N HIS A 277 -5.68 -27.05 -1.65
CA HIS A 277 -6.70 -26.02 -1.94
C HIS A 277 -7.54 -25.67 -0.71
N ALA A 278 -7.17 -26.11 0.48
CA ALA A 278 -7.84 -25.75 1.71
C ALA A 278 -7.95 -24.22 1.88
N GLY A 279 -9.10 -23.77 2.41
CA GLY A 279 -9.33 -22.37 2.75
C GLY A 279 -8.28 -21.85 3.75
N ARG A 280 -8.15 -20.51 3.82
CA ARG A 280 -7.32 -19.86 4.86
C ARG A 280 -7.79 -20.34 6.23
N GLN A 281 -6.86 -20.79 7.06
CA GLN A 281 -7.16 -21.19 8.42
C GLN A 281 -7.43 -19.93 9.25
N ARG A 282 -8.41 -20.02 10.15
CA ARG A 282 -8.73 -18.95 11.10
C ARG A 282 -8.31 -19.38 12.50
N PRO A 283 -7.65 -18.51 13.28
CA PRO A 283 -7.33 -18.83 14.65
C PRO A 283 -8.62 -19.02 15.45
N THR A 284 -8.58 -19.86 16.47
CA THR A 284 -9.65 -19.90 17.46
C THR A 284 -9.65 -18.58 18.22
N CYS A 285 -10.83 -18.04 18.53
CA CYS A 285 -10.97 -16.84 19.36
C CYS A 285 -11.75 -17.16 20.64
N ASP A 286 -11.35 -16.58 21.75
CA ASP A 286 -12.11 -16.65 23.00
C ASP A 286 -13.41 -15.83 22.91
N THR A 287 -14.47 -16.31 23.57
CA THR A 287 -15.72 -15.56 23.65
C THR A 287 -15.56 -14.36 24.59
N VAL A 288 -15.70 -13.15 24.06
CA VAL A 288 -15.66 -11.92 24.85
C VAL A 288 -17.01 -11.71 25.53
N LYS A 289 -17.05 -11.81 26.86
CA LYS A 289 -18.28 -11.63 27.66
C LYS A 289 -18.67 -10.17 27.87
N ASN A 290 -17.68 -9.29 27.94
CA ASN A 290 -17.85 -7.86 28.09
C ASN A 290 -16.77 -7.14 27.27
N ILE A 291 -17.22 -6.30 26.34
CA ILE A 291 -16.35 -5.54 25.44
C ILE A 291 -15.95 -4.19 26.04
N ARG A 292 -16.67 -3.67 27.04
CA ARG A 292 -16.43 -2.34 27.59
C ARG A 292 -15.04 -2.24 28.21
N HIS A 293 -14.23 -1.31 27.71
CA HIS A 293 -12.81 -1.10 28.04
C HIS A 293 -11.93 -2.35 27.94
N ASN A 294 -12.38 -3.35 27.17
CA ASN A 294 -11.61 -4.53 26.88
C ASN A 294 -10.82 -4.27 25.60
N TRP A 295 -9.49 -4.18 25.70
CA TRP A 295 -8.59 -3.91 24.57
C TRP A 295 -7.71 -5.13 24.22
N SER A 296 -7.96 -6.29 24.83
CA SER A 296 -7.18 -7.51 24.55
C SER A 296 -7.65 -8.17 23.27
N ASP A 297 -6.69 -8.65 22.48
CA ASP A 297 -6.94 -9.52 21.33
C ASP A 297 -7.40 -10.91 21.83
N PRO A 298 -8.61 -11.37 21.47
CA PRO A 298 -9.12 -12.69 21.87
C PRO A 298 -8.58 -13.83 21.00
N SER A 299 -7.81 -13.55 19.96
CA SER A 299 -7.33 -14.55 19.02
C SER A 299 -6.16 -15.38 19.58
N HIS A 300 -6.19 -16.68 19.30
CA HIS A 300 -5.11 -17.61 19.65
C HIS A 300 -4.14 -17.79 18.49
N THR A 301 -3.00 -18.43 18.74
CA THR A 301 -2.12 -18.90 17.67
C THR A 301 -2.72 -20.09 16.94
N PHE A 302 -2.35 -20.28 15.67
CA PHE A 302 -2.73 -21.49 14.94
C PHE A 302 -2.28 -22.79 15.64
N THR A 303 -3.12 -23.82 15.57
CA THR A 303 -2.73 -25.16 16.00
C THR A 303 -1.69 -25.76 15.06
N PRO A 304 -0.90 -26.76 15.50
CA PRO A 304 0.03 -27.46 14.62
C PRO A 304 -0.63 -28.00 13.34
N GLU A 305 -1.88 -28.45 13.42
CA GLU A 305 -2.66 -28.93 12.29
C GLU A 305 -2.99 -27.80 11.31
N GLN A 306 -3.44 -26.65 11.81
CA GLN A 306 -3.71 -25.46 10.98
C GLN A 306 -2.44 -24.95 10.30
N ILE A 307 -1.31 -24.94 11.00
CA ILE A 307 -0.01 -24.56 10.42
C ILE A 307 0.37 -25.52 9.29
N ARG A 308 0.22 -26.84 9.48
CA ARG A 308 0.51 -27.82 8.41
C ARG A 308 -0.33 -27.53 7.16
N ILE A 309 -1.63 -27.28 7.33
CA ILE A 309 -2.52 -26.93 6.21
C ILE A 309 -2.04 -25.63 5.54
N GLU A 310 -1.81 -24.55 6.30
CA GLU A 310 -1.34 -23.29 5.73
C GLU A 310 -0.02 -23.44 4.94
N THR A 311 0.94 -24.19 5.50
CA THR A 311 2.22 -24.44 4.83
C THR A 311 2.09 -25.32 3.59
N ALA A 312 1.12 -26.23 3.55
CA ALA A 312 0.86 -27.10 2.38
C ALA A 312 0.30 -26.34 1.18
N ARG A 313 -0.28 -25.14 1.40
CA ARG A 313 -0.72 -24.23 0.33
C ARG A 313 0.40 -23.35 -0.23
N CYS A 314 1.62 -23.49 0.26
CA CYS A 314 2.73 -22.69 -0.25
C CYS A 314 3.16 -23.21 -1.63
N LEU A 315 2.91 -22.44 -2.69
CA LEU A 315 3.57 -22.67 -3.97
C LEU A 315 5.05 -22.40 -3.76
N LYS A 316 5.89 -23.44 -3.90
CA LYS A 316 7.35 -23.38 -3.69
C LYS A 316 7.92 -22.10 -4.31
N CYS A 317 8.25 -21.10 -3.49
CA CYS A 317 8.63 -19.74 -3.90
C CYS A 317 10.03 -19.65 -4.54
N GLY A 318 10.60 -20.77 -4.97
CA GLY A 318 11.99 -20.91 -5.43
C GLY A 318 12.33 -20.18 -6.74
N ALA A 319 11.45 -19.31 -7.26
CA ALA A 319 11.77 -18.43 -8.36
C ALA A 319 12.64 -17.28 -7.85
N SER A 320 13.96 -17.50 -7.81
CA SER A 320 14.92 -16.42 -7.60
C SER A 320 15.01 -15.60 -8.88
N ILE A 321 14.45 -14.39 -8.88
CA ILE A 321 14.62 -13.42 -9.97
C ILE A 321 15.96 -12.70 -9.77
N VAL A 322 16.84 -12.83 -10.76
CA VAL A 322 18.10 -12.09 -10.79
C VAL A 322 17.82 -10.70 -11.37
N ASP A 323 17.97 -9.66 -10.55
CA ASP A 323 17.91 -8.27 -11.02
C ASP A 323 19.11 -8.00 -11.95
N ALA A 324 18.84 -7.94 -13.25
CA ALA A 324 19.86 -7.74 -14.28
C ALA A 324 20.59 -6.38 -14.15
N ASN A 325 20.00 -5.40 -13.48
CA ASN A 325 20.62 -4.10 -13.24
C ASN A 325 21.60 -4.12 -12.05
N LYS A 326 21.50 -5.14 -11.19
CA LYS A 326 22.38 -5.31 -10.01
C LYS A 326 23.34 -6.49 -10.15
N CYS A 327 22.97 -7.51 -10.92
CA CYS A 327 23.77 -8.69 -11.10
C CYS A 327 24.91 -8.44 -12.08
N ILE A 328 26.13 -8.34 -11.54
CA ILE A 328 27.36 -8.25 -12.34
C ILE A 328 27.89 -9.62 -12.79
N GLY A 329 27.13 -10.70 -12.59
CA GLY A 329 27.54 -12.06 -12.98
C GLY A 329 28.76 -12.61 -12.23
N CYS A 330 29.09 -12.08 -11.04
CA CYS A 330 30.29 -12.47 -10.30
C CYS A 330 30.23 -13.88 -9.69
N GLY A 331 29.02 -14.44 -9.52
CA GLY A 331 28.79 -15.78 -8.97
C GLY A 331 29.09 -15.95 -7.48
N LEU A 332 29.28 -14.88 -6.72
CA LEU A 332 29.44 -14.98 -5.27
C LEU A 332 28.22 -15.63 -4.60
N CYS A 333 27.02 -15.38 -5.12
CA CYS A 333 25.78 -15.95 -4.61
C CYS A 333 25.77 -17.50 -4.64
N THR A 334 26.38 -18.14 -5.65
CA THR A 334 26.46 -19.62 -5.70
C THR A 334 27.43 -20.18 -4.66
N THR A 335 28.45 -19.42 -4.28
CA THR A 335 29.42 -19.83 -3.25
C THR A 335 28.94 -19.59 -1.82
N ARG A 336 27.97 -18.68 -1.64
CA ARG A 336 27.44 -18.29 -0.32
C ARG A 336 26.12 -18.96 0.02
N CYS A 337 25.44 -19.55 -0.96
CA CYS A 337 24.18 -20.23 -0.74
C CYS A 337 24.41 -21.56 -0.01
N GLU A 338 24.12 -21.60 1.29
CA GLU A 338 24.22 -22.82 2.10
C GLU A 338 23.24 -23.91 1.65
N PHE A 339 22.16 -23.51 0.98
CA PHE A 339 21.09 -24.39 0.50
C PHE A 339 21.30 -24.90 -0.94
N ASP A 340 22.40 -24.51 -1.59
CA ASP A 340 22.70 -24.83 -3.00
C ASP A 340 21.54 -24.48 -3.97
N ALA A 341 20.79 -23.43 -3.66
CA ALA A 341 19.60 -23.03 -4.41
C ALA A 341 19.90 -22.31 -5.73
N ILE A 342 21.16 -21.91 -5.96
CA ILE A 342 21.57 -21.11 -7.13
C ILE A 342 22.69 -21.85 -7.85
N HIS A 343 22.42 -22.19 -9.12
CA HIS A 343 23.43 -22.76 -10.01
C HIS A 343 23.69 -21.82 -11.18
N LEU A 344 24.97 -21.61 -11.48
CA LEU A 344 25.37 -20.88 -12.68
C LEU A 344 25.69 -21.86 -13.80
N PHE A 345 24.91 -21.77 -14.87
CA PHE A 345 25.18 -22.49 -16.11
C PHE A 345 25.80 -21.53 -17.10
N ARG A 346 26.90 -21.96 -17.74
CA ARG A 346 27.56 -21.19 -18.79
C ARG A 346 26.98 -21.61 -20.14
N ASP A 347 26.20 -20.74 -20.77
CA ASP A 347 25.72 -20.96 -22.13
C ASP A 347 26.87 -21.09 -23.14
N ASN A 348 27.95 -20.35 -22.90
CA ASN A 348 29.15 -20.34 -23.72
C ASN A 348 30.40 -20.54 -22.84
N PRO A 349 30.72 -21.78 -22.43
CA PRO A 349 31.82 -22.03 -21.50
C PRO A 349 33.19 -21.56 -22.03
N HIS A 350 33.37 -21.58 -23.34
CA HIS A 350 34.59 -21.10 -24.01
C HIS A 350 34.78 -19.57 -23.94
N CYS A 351 33.74 -18.80 -23.60
CA CYS A 351 33.84 -17.34 -23.46
C CYS A 351 34.45 -16.93 -22.10
N SER A 352 34.60 -17.86 -21.16
CA SER A 352 35.26 -17.64 -19.87
C SER A 352 36.75 -17.99 -19.90
N ASP A 353 37.26 -18.50 -21.02
CA ASP A 353 38.68 -18.78 -21.22
C ASP A 353 39.43 -17.45 -21.42
N MET A 354 39.79 -16.81 -20.31
CA MET A 354 40.55 -15.57 -20.32
C MET A 354 41.95 -15.85 -20.86
N VAL A 355 42.36 -15.07 -21.86
CA VAL A 355 43.72 -15.12 -22.43
C VAL A 355 44.38 -13.76 -22.22
N ALA A 356 45.70 -13.78 -21.94
CA ALA A 356 46.47 -12.55 -21.85
C ALA A 356 46.30 -11.72 -23.15
N ALA A 357 46.21 -10.40 -23.01
CA ALA A 357 45.83 -9.51 -24.10
C ALA A 357 46.82 -9.61 -25.29
N GLU A 358 48.10 -9.86 -25.03
CA GLU A 358 49.12 -10.11 -26.05
C GLU A 358 48.84 -11.33 -26.95
N HIS A 359 48.06 -12.30 -26.47
CA HIS A 359 47.74 -13.52 -27.21
C HIS A 359 46.36 -13.48 -27.90
N LYS A 360 45.65 -12.35 -27.83
CA LYS A 360 44.28 -12.22 -28.36
C LYS A 360 44.20 -12.48 -29.87
N ALA A 361 45.19 -12.03 -30.65
CA ALA A 361 45.16 -12.09 -32.10
C ALA A 361 45.10 -13.55 -32.62
N GLY A 362 45.95 -14.43 -32.09
CA GLY A 362 45.99 -15.83 -32.49
C GLY A 362 44.69 -16.58 -32.16
N LYS A 363 44.09 -16.30 -30.99
CA LYS A 363 42.83 -16.91 -30.58
C LYS A 363 41.65 -16.42 -31.42
N ILE A 364 41.58 -15.11 -31.70
CA ILE A 364 40.55 -14.51 -32.56
C ILE A 364 40.65 -15.10 -33.97
N LEU A 365 41.84 -15.16 -34.58
CA LEU A 365 42.03 -15.76 -35.91
C LEU A 365 41.60 -17.23 -35.93
N SER A 366 41.97 -18.01 -34.91
CA SER A 366 41.57 -19.42 -34.82
C SER A 366 40.04 -19.59 -34.73
N TYR A 367 39.37 -18.68 -34.01
CA TYR A 367 37.91 -18.68 -33.88
C TYR A 367 37.23 -18.26 -35.18
N VAL A 368 37.73 -17.22 -35.84
CA VAL A 368 37.24 -16.76 -37.15
C VAL A 368 37.38 -17.87 -38.18
N GLY A 369 38.52 -18.56 -38.24
CA GLY A 369 38.73 -19.71 -39.13
C GLY A 369 37.74 -20.85 -38.85
N LYS A 370 37.58 -21.25 -37.58
CA LYS A 370 36.60 -22.28 -37.18
C LYS A 370 35.17 -21.88 -37.52
N ARG A 371 34.80 -20.60 -37.35
CA ARG A 371 33.47 -20.06 -37.66
C ARG A 371 33.22 -20.05 -39.16
N ALA A 372 34.20 -19.63 -39.97
CA ALA A 372 34.12 -19.66 -41.44
C ALA A 372 33.90 -21.10 -41.95
N VAL A 373 34.66 -22.07 -41.46
CA VAL A 373 34.49 -23.49 -41.81
C VAL A 373 33.11 -24.01 -41.39
N LYS A 374 32.61 -23.61 -40.22
CA LYS A 374 31.29 -24.04 -39.71
C LYS A 374 30.13 -23.42 -40.50
N ILE A 375 30.30 -22.19 -41.01
CA ILE A 375 29.35 -21.52 -41.92
C ILE A 375 29.33 -22.22 -43.28
N ILE A 376 30.49 -22.56 -43.83
CA ILE A 376 30.62 -23.26 -45.12
C ILE A 376 30.03 -24.68 -45.03
N LYS A 377 30.29 -25.42 -43.95
CA LYS A 377 29.79 -26.80 -43.75
C LYS A 377 28.30 -26.90 -43.44
N ASN A 378 27.64 -25.81 -43.09
CA ASN A 378 26.23 -25.84 -42.66
C ASN A 378 25.42 -24.67 -43.28
N PRO A 379 25.28 -24.64 -44.62
CA PRO A 379 24.63 -23.53 -45.33
C PRO A 379 23.14 -23.39 -44.98
N ALA A 380 22.48 -24.47 -44.56
CA ALA A 380 21.05 -24.51 -44.19
C ALA A 380 20.72 -23.87 -42.83
N ARG A 381 21.71 -23.39 -42.05
CA ARG A 381 21.45 -22.70 -40.77
C ARG A 381 21.11 -21.21 -40.94
N LYS A 382 21.06 -20.70 -42.18
CA LYS A 382 20.61 -19.33 -42.49
C LYS A 382 19.13 -19.07 -42.12
N THR A 383 18.33 -20.11 -41.90
CA THR A 383 16.90 -20.02 -41.57
C THR A 383 16.53 -20.80 -40.31
N LYS A 384 17.41 -20.83 -39.30
CA LYS A 384 16.89 -21.02 -37.93
C LYS A 384 16.50 -19.64 -37.44
N THR A 385 15.20 -19.38 -37.39
CA THR A 385 14.61 -18.40 -36.46
C THR A 385 15.40 -18.52 -35.16
N PRO A 386 15.92 -17.42 -34.59
CA PRO A 386 16.60 -17.51 -33.31
C PRO A 386 15.70 -18.33 -32.40
N LYS A 387 16.24 -19.41 -31.80
CA LYS A 387 15.59 -19.97 -30.60
C LYS A 387 15.27 -18.75 -29.75
N PRO A 388 14.04 -18.59 -29.22
CA PRO A 388 13.77 -17.48 -28.34
C PRO A 388 14.87 -17.54 -27.29
N GLN A 389 15.80 -16.60 -27.39
CA GLN A 389 16.65 -16.31 -26.27
C GLN A 389 15.62 -15.96 -25.20
N SER A 390 15.78 -16.50 -24.00
CA SER A 390 15.11 -15.95 -22.83
C SER A 390 15.66 -14.54 -22.59
N HIS A 391 15.53 -13.67 -23.59
CA HIS A 391 15.43 -12.26 -23.40
C HIS A 391 14.05 -12.13 -22.79
N VAL A 392 14.07 -11.68 -21.55
CA VAL A 392 13.16 -10.64 -21.13
C VAL A 392 12.99 -9.67 -22.31
N THR A 393 11.94 -9.87 -23.11
CA THR A 393 11.56 -8.91 -24.15
C THR A 393 11.34 -7.61 -23.40
N THR A 394 12.00 -6.52 -23.78
CA THR A 394 11.76 -5.23 -23.12
C THR A 394 10.92 -4.35 -24.01
N ASP A 395 9.94 -3.65 -23.44
CA ASP A 395 9.28 -2.55 -24.15
C ASP A 395 10.25 -1.37 -24.37
N GLU A 396 9.78 -0.28 -24.99
CA GLU A 396 10.58 0.93 -25.25
C GLU A 396 11.12 1.60 -23.97
N LEU A 397 10.64 1.20 -22.79
CA LEU A 397 11.06 1.67 -21.47
C LEU A 397 11.99 0.68 -20.74
N GLY A 398 12.32 -0.46 -21.35
CA GLY A 398 13.20 -1.47 -20.75
C GLY A 398 12.48 -2.52 -19.89
N ASN A 399 11.14 -2.60 -19.93
CA ASN A 399 10.34 -3.47 -19.04
C ASN A 399 10.21 -4.92 -19.54
N PRO A 400 10.42 -5.95 -18.70
CA PRO A 400 10.11 -7.35 -19.02
C PRO A 400 8.69 -7.61 -19.52
N VAL A 401 8.54 -7.99 -20.78
CA VAL A 401 7.29 -8.45 -21.40
C VAL A 401 7.26 -9.98 -21.35
N SER A 402 6.16 -10.54 -20.85
CA SER A 402 5.92 -11.98 -20.81
C SER A 402 5.97 -12.60 -22.21
N ALA A 403 6.76 -13.66 -22.39
CA ALA A 403 6.70 -14.46 -23.61
C ALA A 403 5.38 -15.27 -23.62
N GLY A 404 4.31 -14.71 -24.18
CA GLY A 404 3.01 -15.35 -24.34
C GLY A 404 2.48 -15.18 -25.76
N SER A 405 2.27 -16.31 -26.44
CA SER A 405 1.58 -16.51 -27.72
C SER A 405 2.06 -15.71 -28.95
N THR A 406 3.08 -16.23 -29.65
CA THR A 406 3.06 -16.18 -31.12
C THR A 406 2.03 -17.19 -31.61
N GLY A 407 0.76 -16.77 -31.69
CA GLY A 407 -0.28 -17.44 -32.45
C GLY A 407 -0.74 -16.51 -33.57
N ILE A 408 -0.20 -16.70 -34.77
CA ILE A 408 -0.78 -16.13 -35.99
C ILE A 408 -1.92 -17.05 -36.42
N SER A 409 -3.14 -16.53 -36.53
CA SER A 409 -4.04 -16.93 -37.63
C SER A 409 -5.12 -15.87 -37.89
N SER A 410 -5.07 -15.35 -39.13
CA SER A 410 -6.12 -14.70 -39.94
C SER A 410 -6.98 -13.60 -39.34
#